data_AF-A0A535X1C8-F1
#
_entry.id   AF-A0A535X1C8-F1
#
_cell.length_a   1.000
_cell.length_b   1.000
_cell.length_c   1.000
_cell.angle_alpha   90.00
_cell.angle_beta   90.00
_cell.angle_gamma   90.00
#
_symmetry.space_group_name_H-M   'P 1'
#
loop_
_entity.id
_entity.type
_entity.pdbx_description
1 polymer ?
#
loop_
_entity_poly.entity_id
_entity_poly.type
_entity_poly.pdbx_seq_one_letter_code
_entity_poly.pdbx_strand_id
1 'polypeptide(L)'
;MEALRESIKRPAPTARIRRIPASGNTALAASALIQAALGIEFLLSGLNKFADPNFIRNFTLFVDGSPGTQTGILAPLIHSLVLPNIAFFATLTKYIEVGLGIVLLLGAVEVGRRRFSGALGREHGYEAPVALVAALAGLAAAGLSLTIALLMGEQLPTIQPGRALTTAIPVELLLVPLGIAVAWMEAGRFRVLRRVR
;
A
#
# COMPACT_ATOMS: atom_id res chain seq x y z
N MET A 1 -12.86 27.11 60.40
CA MET A 1 -12.81 25.75 59.83
C MET A 1 -13.60 25.73 58.52
N GLU A 2 -13.05 26.37 57.48
CA GLU A 2 -13.75 26.50 56.18
C GLU A 2 -12.79 26.56 54.99
N ALA A 3 -11.49 26.78 55.24
CA ALA A 3 -10.43 26.76 54.22
C ALA A 3 -9.89 25.36 53.87
N LEU A 4 -10.50 24.27 54.37
CA LEU A 4 -10.02 22.89 54.19
C LEU A 4 -10.98 22.01 53.36
N ARG A 5 -11.86 22.60 52.54
CA ARG A 5 -12.82 21.86 51.69
C ARG A 5 -12.61 22.02 50.18
N GLU A 6 -11.62 22.78 49.73
CA GLU A 6 -11.37 23.00 48.29
C GLU A 6 -10.29 22.12 47.65
N SER A 7 -9.75 21.12 48.35
CA SER A 7 -8.78 20.19 47.76
C SER A 7 -9.42 18.87 47.30
N ILE A 8 -10.60 18.92 46.68
CA ILE A 8 -11.04 17.81 45.83
C ILE A 8 -10.29 17.98 44.51
N LYS A 9 -9.10 17.36 44.45
CA LYS A 9 -8.35 17.13 43.21
C LYS A 9 -9.32 16.69 42.13
N ARG A 10 -9.62 17.58 41.18
CA ARG A 10 -10.24 17.18 39.92
C ARG A 10 -9.36 16.06 39.34
N PRO A 11 -9.90 14.86 39.07
CA PRO A 11 -9.11 13.85 38.40
C PRO A 11 -8.63 14.46 37.08
N ALA A 12 -7.32 14.35 36.81
CA ALA A 12 -6.74 14.74 35.54
C ALA A 12 -7.59 14.14 34.42
N PRO A 13 -7.82 14.86 33.30
CA PRO A 13 -8.65 14.35 32.22
C PRO A 13 -8.09 13.01 31.78
N THR A 14 -8.79 11.93 32.12
CA THR A 14 -8.54 10.61 31.58
C THR A 14 -8.63 10.78 30.08
N ALA A 15 -7.50 10.58 29.39
CA ALA A 15 -7.46 10.54 27.94
C ALA A 15 -8.64 9.67 27.50
N ARG A 16 -9.65 10.27 26.86
CA ARG A 16 -10.85 9.53 26.45
C ARG A 16 -10.38 8.44 25.50
N ILE A 17 -10.33 7.20 25.99
CA ILE A 17 -10.07 6.03 25.16
C ILE A 17 -11.33 5.84 24.33
N ARG A 18 -11.42 6.55 23.20
CA ARG A 18 -12.49 6.35 22.23
C ARG A 18 -12.26 5.00 21.59
N ARG A 19 -12.90 3.95 22.15
CA ARG A 19 -12.86 2.61 21.56
C ARG A 19 -13.49 2.69 20.16
N ILE A 20 -12.72 2.30 19.16
CA ILE A 20 -13.22 2.05 17.80
C ILE A 20 -14.27 0.93 17.93
N PRO A 21 -15.42 1.01 17.23
CA PRO A 21 -16.39 -0.09 17.19
C PRO A 21 -15.69 -1.41 16.83
N ALA A 22 -16.10 -2.53 17.43
CA ALA A 22 -15.41 -3.82 17.26
C ALA A 22 -15.24 -4.25 15.79
N SER A 23 -16.20 -3.91 14.91
CA SER A 23 -16.13 -4.14 13.46
C SER A 23 -15.14 -3.23 12.72
N GLY A 24 -14.88 -2.02 13.22
CA GLY A 24 -13.82 -1.16 12.71
C GLY A 24 -12.42 -1.71 13.05
N ASN A 25 -12.30 -2.43 14.17
CA ASN A 25 -11.04 -3.04 14.58
C ASN A 25 -10.63 -4.23 13.69
N THR A 26 -11.59 -5.05 13.25
CA THR A 26 -11.31 -6.20 12.34
C THR A 26 -11.02 -5.74 10.92
N ALA A 27 -11.71 -4.73 10.40
CA ALA A 27 -11.40 -4.13 9.10
C ALA A 27 -9.98 -3.53 9.08
N LEU A 28 -9.59 -2.83 10.15
CA LEU A 28 -8.23 -2.32 10.31
C LEU A 28 -7.19 -3.45 10.42
N ALA A 29 -7.50 -4.53 11.14
CA ALA A 29 -6.64 -5.71 11.19
C ALA A 29 -6.42 -6.34 9.81
N ALA A 30 -7.47 -6.46 8.99
CA ALA A 30 -7.38 -6.94 7.62
C ALA A 30 -6.55 -5.97 6.75
N SER A 31 -6.78 -4.66 6.88
CA SER A 31 -5.96 -3.62 6.23
C SER A 31 -4.47 -3.80 6.54
N ALA A 32 -4.13 -4.01 7.80
CA ALA A 32 -2.74 -4.21 8.23
C ALA A 32 -2.11 -5.45 7.59
N LEU A 33 -2.84 -6.56 7.48
CA LEU A 33 -2.34 -7.79 6.86
C LEU A 33 -2.14 -7.62 5.35
N ILE A 34 -3.08 -6.96 4.66
CA ILE A 34 -2.96 -6.68 3.23
C ILE A 34 -1.79 -5.72 2.99
N GLN A 35 -1.67 -4.65 3.78
CA GLN A 35 -0.54 -3.73 3.72
C GLN A 35 0.79 -4.44 3.96
N ALA A 36 0.87 -5.37 4.91
CA ALA A 36 2.08 -6.14 5.16
C ALA A 36 2.44 -7.02 3.96
N ALA A 37 1.46 -7.73 3.39
CA ALA A 37 1.68 -8.60 2.23
C ALA A 37 2.15 -7.80 1.00
N LEU A 38 1.43 -6.72 0.66
CA LEU A 38 1.84 -5.81 -0.42
C LEU A 38 3.18 -5.15 -0.13
N GLY A 39 3.40 -4.73 1.11
CA GLY A 39 4.63 -4.09 1.53
C GLY A 39 5.85 -5.01 1.38
N ILE A 40 5.72 -6.28 1.77
CA ILE A 40 6.75 -7.30 1.57
C ILE A 40 6.99 -7.53 0.07
N GLU A 41 5.93 -7.73 -0.71
CA GLU A 41 6.02 -7.97 -2.16
C GLU A 41 6.79 -6.85 -2.87
N PHE A 42 6.36 -5.60 -2.68
CA PHE A 42 7.01 -4.45 -3.32
C PHE A 42 8.43 -4.20 -2.78
N LEU A 43 8.68 -4.41 -1.48
CA LEU A 43 10.02 -4.25 -0.93
C LEU A 43 10.98 -5.28 -1.51
N LEU A 44 10.61 -6.56 -1.50
CA LEU A 44 11.46 -7.63 -2.02
C LEU A 44 11.63 -7.52 -3.53
N SER A 45 10.56 -7.21 -4.27
CA SER A 45 10.62 -6.95 -5.71
C SER A 45 11.58 -5.80 -6.03
N GLY A 46 11.50 -4.69 -5.29
CA GLY A 46 12.40 -3.55 -5.45
C GLY A 46 13.85 -3.89 -5.09
N LEU A 47 14.08 -4.58 -3.97
CA LEU A 47 15.42 -5.01 -3.53
C LEU A 47 16.06 -5.98 -4.54
N ASN A 48 15.29 -6.88 -5.15
CA ASN A 48 15.77 -7.75 -6.22
C ASN A 48 16.28 -6.94 -7.42
N LYS A 49 15.58 -5.86 -7.79
CA LYS A 49 16.02 -4.94 -8.85
C LYS A 49 17.25 -4.11 -8.45
N PHE A 50 17.48 -3.86 -7.17
CA PHE A 50 18.73 -3.29 -6.67
C PHE A 50 19.89 -4.28 -6.70
N ALA A 51 19.62 -5.55 -6.42
CA ALA A 51 20.62 -6.62 -6.42
C ALA A 51 21.02 -7.08 -7.83
N ASP A 52 20.20 -6.83 -8.86
CA ASP A 52 20.51 -7.19 -10.26
C ASP A 52 21.41 -6.14 -10.96
N PRO A 53 22.69 -6.46 -11.27
CA PRO A 53 23.59 -5.55 -11.98
C PRO A 53 23.15 -5.24 -13.40
N ASN A 54 22.33 -6.11 -14.00
CA ASN A 54 21.84 -5.99 -15.38
C ASN A 54 20.41 -5.47 -15.44
N PHE A 55 19.86 -4.95 -14.35
CA PHE A 55 18.44 -4.62 -14.25
C PHE A 55 17.95 -3.70 -15.37
N ILE A 56 18.70 -2.65 -15.73
CA ILE A 56 18.28 -1.71 -16.80
C ILE A 56 18.17 -2.44 -18.16
N ARG A 57 19.11 -3.34 -18.46
CA ARG A 57 19.07 -4.15 -19.68
C ARG A 57 17.86 -5.09 -19.65
N ASN A 58 17.67 -5.80 -18.54
CA ASN A 58 16.55 -6.74 -18.35
C ASN A 58 15.20 -6.02 -18.45
N PHE A 59 15.08 -4.83 -17.86
CA PHE A 59 13.90 -3.97 -17.94
C PHE A 59 13.64 -3.51 -19.39
N THR A 60 14.69 -3.14 -20.13
CA THR A 60 14.56 -2.78 -21.54
C THR A 60 14.02 -3.95 -22.36
N LEU A 61 14.60 -5.14 -22.20
CA LEU A 61 14.13 -6.36 -22.88
C LEU A 61 12.70 -6.72 -22.50
N PHE A 62 12.35 -6.56 -21.22
CA PHE A 62 10.99 -6.79 -20.74
C PHE A 62 9.99 -5.83 -21.37
N VAL A 63 10.26 -4.51 -21.34
CA VAL A 63 9.36 -3.51 -21.93
C VAL A 63 9.25 -3.71 -23.43
N ASP A 64 10.36 -3.88 -24.15
CA ASP A 64 10.34 -4.01 -25.61
C ASP A 64 9.68 -5.32 -26.08
N GLY A 65 9.90 -6.42 -25.35
CA GLY A 65 9.30 -7.72 -25.63
C GLY A 65 7.86 -7.89 -25.14
N SER A 66 7.31 -6.91 -24.44
CA SER A 66 5.98 -7.00 -23.82
C SER A 66 4.85 -6.78 -24.84
N PRO A 67 3.80 -7.63 -24.86
CA PRO A 67 2.67 -7.46 -25.80
C PRO A 67 2.01 -6.07 -25.74
N GLY A 68 1.88 -5.52 -24.53
CA GLY A 68 1.29 -4.20 -24.29
C GLY A 68 2.11 -3.04 -24.84
N THR A 69 3.38 -3.23 -25.16
CA THR A 69 4.20 -2.25 -25.87
C THR A 69 3.83 -2.18 -27.35
N GLN A 70 3.48 -3.31 -27.97
CA GLN A 70 3.18 -3.36 -29.41
C GLN A 70 1.73 -2.99 -29.72
N THR A 71 0.79 -3.50 -28.94
CA THR A 71 -0.65 -3.39 -29.23
C THR A 71 -1.51 -2.92 -28.06
N GLY A 72 -0.89 -2.63 -26.91
CA GLY A 72 -1.60 -2.24 -25.70
C GLY A 72 -2.08 -0.78 -25.68
N ILE A 73 -3.02 -0.49 -24.79
CA ILE A 73 -3.54 0.86 -24.57
C ILE A 73 -2.46 1.88 -24.17
N LEU A 74 -1.38 1.40 -23.52
CA LEU A 74 -0.25 2.24 -23.11
C LEU A 74 0.85 2.32 -24.18
N ALA A 75 0.74 1.60 -25.30
CA ALA A 75 1.78 1.53 -26.34
C ALA A 75 2.26 2.91 -26.83
N PRO A 76 1.37 3.89 -27.14
CA PRO A 76 1.83 5.22 -27.58
C PRO A 76 2.67 5.93 -26.52
N LEU A 77 2.29 5.81 -25.24
CA LEU A 77 3.04 6.39 -24.13
C LEU A 77 4.38 5.68 -23.92
N ILE A 78 4.40 4.36 -24.05
CA ILE A 78 5.62 3.56 -23.91
C ILE A 78 6.63 3.96 -24.99
N HIS A 79 6.21 4.03 -26.25
CA HIS A 79 7.07 4.39 -27.37
C HIS A 79 7.54 5.85 -27.33
N SER A 80 6.69 6.78 -26.91
CA SER A 80 7.04 8.22 -26.91
C SER A 80 7.81 8.67 -25.67
N LEU A 81 7.63 8.00 -24.53
CA LEU A 81 8.16 8.46 -23.25
C LEU A 81 9.04 7.42 -22.55
N VAL A 82 8.60 6.17 -22.43
CA VAL A 82 9.29 5.16 -21.62
C VAL A 82 10.54 4.64 -22.32
N LEU A 83 10.43 4.16 -23.56
CA LEU A 83 11.54 3.59 -24.32
C LEU A 83 12.68 4.60 -24.55
N PRO A 84 12.43 5.87 -24.92
CA PRO A 84 13.48 6.87 -25.04
C PRO A 84 14.20 7.19 -23.72
N ASN A 85 13.52 6.99 -22.58
CA ASN A 85 14.03 7.30 -21.25
C ASN A 85 14.13 6.05 -20.36
N ILE A 86 14.43 4.88 -20.96
CA ILE A 86 14.26 3.58 -20.30
C ILE A 86 15.08 3.44 -19.01
N ALA A 87 16.30 3.99 -18.99
CA ALA A 87 17.16 3.97 -17.80
C ALA A 87 16.55 4.78 -16.64
N PHE A 88 15.88 5.90 -16.95
CA PHE A 88 15.19 6.70 -15.95
C PHE A 88 13.99 5.92 -15.39
N PHE A 89 13.13 5.34 -16.23
CA PHE A 89 11.96 4.59 -15.78
C PHE A 89 12.32 3.30 -15.04
N ALA A 90 13.36 2.59 -15.47
CA ALA A 90 13.92 1.45 -14.74
C ALA A 90 14.36 1.89 -13.33
N THR A 91 15.16 2.96 -13.26
CA THR A 91 15.62 3.50 -11.97
C THR A 91 14.47 3.97 -11.09
N LEU A 92 13.50 4.68 -11.67
CA LEU A 92 12.32 5.18 -10.97
C LEU A 92 11.51 4.01 -10.39
N THR A 93 11.28 2.96 -11.17
CA THR A 93 10.57 1.74 -10.72
C THR A 93 11.24 1.12 -9.50
N LYS A 94 12.59 1.00 -9.50
CA LYS A 94 13.34 0.49 -8.34
C LYS A 94 13.03 1.25 -7.06
N TYR A 95 13.14 2.59 -7.12
CA TYR A 95 12.92 3.43 -5.95
C TYR A 95 11.46 3.46 -5.52
N ILE A 96 10.53 3.49 -6.47
CA ILE A 96 9.10 3.46 -6.16
C ILE A 96 8.75 2.16 -5.45
N GLU A 97 9.18 1.00 -5.95
CA GLU A 97 8.82 -0.27 -5.32
C GLU A 97 9.37 -0.42 -3.89
N VAL A 98 10.64 -0.08 -3.67
CA VAL A 98 11.21 -0.08 -2.32
C VAL A 98 10.49 0.93 -1.42
N GLY A 99 10.23 2.13 -1.92
CA GLY A 99 9.52 3.17 -1.18
C GLY A 99 8.10 2.77 -0.79
N LEU A 100 7.34 2.20 -1.73
CA LEU A 100 6.01 1.65 -1.49
C LEU A 100 6.06 0.53 -0.45
N GLY A 101 7.02 -0.39 -0.60
CA GLY A 101 7.23 -1.48 0.34
C GLY A 101 7.41 -0.99 1.78
N ILE A 102 8.32 -0.02 1.98
CA ILE A 102 8.58 0.58 3.29
C ILE A 102 7.32 1.28 3.83
N VAL A 103 6.67 2.12 3.03
CA VAL A 103 5.49 2.90 3.47
C VAL A 103 4.35 1.97 3.88
N LEU A 104 4.08 0.94 3.10
CA LEU A 104 3.02 -0.04 3.39
C LEU A 104 3.34 -0.85 4.65
N LEU A 105 4.60 -1.24 4.86
CA LEU A 105 5.01 -1.94 6.09
C LEU A 105 4.89 -1.05 7.33
N LEU A 106 5.27 0.22 7.23
CA LEU A 106 5.08 1.18 8.32
C LEU A 106 3.59 1.40 8.61
N GLY A 107 2.75 1.50 7.59
CA GLY A 107 1.30 1.54 7.72
C GLY A 107 0.73 0.30 8.40
N ALA A 108 1.18 -0.89 8.00
CA ALA A 108 0.78 -2.16 8.61
C ALA A 108 1.16 -2.24 10.10
N VAL A 109 2.39 -1.85 10.46
CA VAL A 109 2.85 -1.82 11.85
C VAL A 109 2.05 -0.79 12.66
N GLU A 110 1.76 0.37 12.10
CA GLU A 110 1.01 1.43 12.77
C GLU A 110 -0.43 0.99 13.04
N VAL A 111 -1.11 0.39 12.07
CA VAL A 111 -2.46 -0.15 12.27
C VAL A 111 -2.43 -1.36 13.22
N GLY A 112 -1.43 -2.23 13.09
CA GLY A 112 -1.24 -3.39 13.95
C GLY A 112 -1.01 -3.03 15.42
N ARG A 113 -0.23 -1.97 15.70
CA ARG A 113 0.11 -1.58 17.07
C ARG A 113 -1.12 -1.15 17.87
N ARG A 114 -2.13 -0.56 17.21
CA ARG A 114 -3.39 -0.10 17.83
C ARG A 114 -4.20 -1.24 18.45
N ARG A 115 -3.86 -2.50 18.14
CA ARG A 115 -4.49 -3.67 18.74
C ARG A 115 -3.94 -4.05 20.11
N PHE A 116 -2.75 -3.56 20.48
CA PHE A 116 -2.20 -3.82 21.80
C PHE A 116 -2.80 -2.87 22.84
N SER A 117 -2.89 -3.32 24.09
CA SER A 117 -3.28 -2.48 25.21
C SER A 117 -2.10 -1.64 25.74
N GLY A 118 -2.38 -0.68 26.61
CA GLY A 118 -1.35 0.12 27.29
C GLY A 118 -0.68 1.16 26.39
N ALA A 119 0.59 1.46 26.66
CA ALA A 119 1.33 2.53 25.99
C ALA A 119 1.49 2.30 24.47
N LEU A 120 1.62 1.04 24.04
CA LEU A 120 1.89 0.66 22.65
C LEU A 120 0.69 0.96 21.72
N GLY A 121 -0.53 0.74 22.19
CA GLY A 121 -1.77 1.00 21.43
C GLY A 121 -2.33 2.40 21.59
N ARG A 122 -1.64 3.28 22.32
CA ARG A 122 -2.11 4.66 22.54
C ARG A 122 -2.18 5.43 21.22
N GLU A 123 -3.13 6.36 21.16
CA GLU A 123 -3.24 7.30 20.04
C GLU A 123 -2.06 8.26 20.00
N HIS A 124 -1.51 8.45 18.80
CA HIS A 124 -0.47 9.42 18.50
C HIS A 124 -0.97 10.43 17.47
N GLY A 125 -0.40 11.63 17.52
CA GLY A 125 -0.78 12.70 16.60
C GLY A 125 -0.42 12.41 15.14
N TYR A 126 0.66 11.68 14.88
CA TYR A 126 1.14 11.42 13.52
C TYR A 126 0.28 10.41 12.74
N GLU A 127 -0.76 9.82 13.34
CA GLU A 127 -1.51 8.75 12.69
C GLU A 127 -2.32 9.20 11.49
N ALA A 128 -2.89 10.42 11.53
CA ALA A 128 -3.62 10.95 10.39
C ALA A 128 -2.72 11.09 9.14
N PRO A 129 -1.55 11.75 9.19
CA PRO A 129 -0.67 11.79 8.03
C PRO A 129 -0.15 10.40 7.62
N VAL A 130 0.12 9.49 8.55
CA VAL A 130 0.50 8.10 8.20
C VAL A 130 -0.62 7.40 7.42
N ALA A 131 -1.88 7.53 7.85
CA ALA A 131 -3.03 6.98 7.15
C ALA A 131 -3.15 7.54 5.72
N LEU A 132 -2.95 8.85 5.55
CA LEU A 132 -2.99 9.46 4.22
C LEU A 132 -1.88 8.93 3.32
N VAL A 133 -0.65 8.84 3.84
CA VAL A 133 0.50 8.35 3.07
C VAL A 133 0.35 6.87 2.72
N ALA A 134 -0.14 6.05 3.64
CA ALA A 134 -0.45 4.64 3.38
C ALA A 134 -1.57 4.49 2.34
N ALA A 135 -2.59 5.37 2.36
CA ALA A 135 -3.65 5.36 1.36
C ALA A 135 -3.12 5.66 -0.05
N LEU A 136 -2.25 6.68 -0.17
CA LEU A 136 -1.58 7.02 -1.42
C LEU A 136 -0.66 5.90 -1.90
N ALA A 137 0.06 5.24 -0.98
CA ALA A 137 0.88 4.08 -1.32
C ALA A 137 0.05 2.90 -1.82
N GLY A 138 -1.13 2.65 -1.23
CA GLY A 138 -2.07 1.64 -1.73
C GLY A 138 -2.53 1.93 -3.18
N LEU A 139 -2.88 3.20 -3.48
CA LEU A 139 -3.24 3.61 -4.85
C LEU A 139 -2.07 3.48 -5.82
N ALA A 140 -0.87 3.90 -5.40
CA ALA A 140 0.32 3.82 -6.22
C ALA A 140 0.72 2.36 -6.50
N ALA A 141 0.63 1.48 -5.51
CA ALA A 141 0.81 0.04 -5.68
C ALA A 141 -0.19 -0.54 -6.67
N ALA A 142 -1.49 -0.23 -6.53
CA ALA A 142 -2.51 -0.66 -7.47
C ALA A 142 -2.26 -0.15 -8.89
N GLY A 143 -1.87 1.12 -9.02
CA GLY A 143 -1.53 1.73 -10.31
C GLY A 143 -0.33 1.08 -10.96
N LEU A 144 0.74 0.83 -10.20
CA LEU A 144 1.94 0.18 -10.70
C LEU A 144 1.64 -1.26 -11.15
N SER A 145 0.95 -2.05 -10.32
CA SER A 145 0.53 -3.41 -10.69
C SER A 145 -0.37 -3.43 -11.92
N LEU A 146 -1.33 -2.49 -12.04
CA LEU A 146 -2.17 -2.38 -13.23
C LEU A 146 -1.34 -2.04 -14.47
N THR A 147 -0.39 -1.10 -14.36
CA THR A 147 0.47 -0.74 -15.50
C THR A 147 1.32 -1.90 -15.97
N ILE A 148 1.84 -2.73 -15.05
CA ILE A 148 2.58 -3.95 -15.39
C ILE A 148 1.65 -4.96 -16.06
N ALA A 149 0.45 -5.20 -15.52
CA ALA A 149 -0.51 -6.10 -16.13
C ALA A 149 -0.87 -5.69 -17.57
N LEU A 150 -1.13 -4.39 -17.79
CA LEU A 150 -1.40 -3.83 -19.12
C LEU A 150 -0.19 -3.96 -20.05
N LEU A 151 1.02 -3.73 -19.54
CA LEU A 151 2.26 -3.90 -20.28
C LEU A 151 2.45 -5.37 -20.70
N MET A 152 2.27 -6.31 -19.78
CA MET A 152 2.38 -7.75 -20.07
C MET A 152 1.27 -8.27 -20.99
N GLY A 153 0.24 -7.48 -21.27
CA GLY A 153 -0.91 -7.90 -22.06
C GLY A 153 -1.81 -8.89 -21.31
N GLU A 154 -1.79 -8.83 -19.97
CA GLU A 154 -2.62 -9.68 -19.14
C GLU A 154 -4.11 -9.45 -19.41
N GLN A 155 -4.86 -10.55 -19.44
CA GLN A 155 -6.30 -10.52 -19.69
C GLN A 155 -7.08 -10.58 -18.38
N LEU A 156 -8.31 -10.06 -18.40
CA LEU A 156 -9.21 -10.22 -17.27
C LEU A 156 -9.44 -11.71 -16.98
N PRO A 157 -9.59 -12.09 -15.69
CA PRO A 157 -9.83 -13.47 -15.32
C PRO A 157 -11.06 -14.05 -16.03
N THR A 158 -10.87 -15.16 -16.73
CA THR A 158 -11.92 -15.89 -17.44
C THR A 158 -11.85 -17.38 -17.11
N ILE A 159 -12.96 -18.09 -17.32
CA ILE A 159 -13.00 -19.54 -17.16
C ILE A 159 -12.26 -20.17 -18.35
N GLN A 160 -11.14 -20.86 -18.08
CA GLN A 160 -10.33 -21.53 -19.10
C GLN A 160 -10.28 -23.04 -18.83
N PRO A 161 -11.18 -23.83 -19.46
CA PRO A 161 -11.11 -25.29 -19.40
C PRO A 161 -9.75 -25.79 -19.88
N GLY A 162 -9.11 -26.69 -19.13
CA GLY A 162 -7.76 -27.22 -19.44
C GLY A 162 -6.60 -26.54 -18.70
N ARG A 163 -6.85 -25.48 -17.92
CA ARG A 163 -5.84 -24.76 -17.13
C ARG A 163 -6.03 -24.88 -15.61
N ALA A 164 -6.50 -26.05 -15.16
CA ALA A 164 -6.89 -26.30 -13.77
C ALA A 164 -5.75 -26.16 -12.73
N LEU A 165 -4.48 -26.26 -13.16
CA LEU A 165 -3.31 -26.17 -12.29
C LEU A 165 -2.57 -24.82 -12.38
N THR A 166 -3.11 -23.85 -13.13
CA THR A 166 -2.53 -22.51 -13.24
C THR A 166 -3.38 -21.49 -12.49
N THR A 167 -2.80 -20.34 -12.13
CA THR A 167 -3.52 -19.26 -11.45
C THR A 167 -4.59 -18.66 -12.35
N ALA A 168 -5.83 -18.58 -11.83
CA ALA A 168 -6.95 -17.98 -12.56
C ALA A 168 -6.84 -16.44 -12.69
N ILE A 169 -6.14 -15.80 -11.75
CA ILE A 169 -5.90 -14.37 -11.73
C ILE A 169 -4.38 -14.15 -11.78
N PRO A 170 -3.85 -13.46 -12.79
CA PRO A 170 -2.47 -12.99 -12.81
C PRO A 170 -2.17 -12.19 -11.54
N VAL A 171 -0.97 -12.37 -10.97
CA VAL A 171 -0.66 -11.77 -9.66
C VAL A 171 -0.77 -10.25 -9.72
N GLU A 172 -0.32 -9.63 -10.80
CA GLU A 172 -0.40 -8.19 -11.04
C GLU A 172 -1.85 -7.69 -10.98
N LEU A 173 -2.79 -8.42 -11.57
CA LEU A 173 -4.23 -8.10 -11.53
C LEU A 173 -4.83 -8.36 -10.15
N LEU A 174 -4.33 -9.33 -9.38
CA LEU A 174 -4.75 -9.57 -8.01
C LEU A 174 -4.28 -8.44 -7.07
N LEU A 175 -3.11 -7.85 -7.31
CA LEU A 175 -2.57 -6.75 -6.50
C LEU A 175 -3.40 -5.46 -6.63
N VAL A 176 -4.04 -5.23 -7.79
CA VAL A 176 -4.86 -4.03 -8.03
C VAL A 176 -5.99 -3.84 -6.99
N PRO A 177 -6.94 -4.80 -6.82
CA PRO A 177 -8.00 -4.64 -5.83
C PRO A 177 -7.46 -4.62 -4.39
N LEU A 178 -6.34 -5.29 -4.10
CA LEU A 178 -5.70 -5.24 -2.78
C LEU A 178 -5.16 -3.85 -2.47
N GLY A 179 -4.45 -3.21 -3.42
CA GLY A 179 -3.97 -1.85 -3.27
C GLY A 179 -5.11 -0.83 -3.15
N ILE A 180 -6.20 -1.01 -3.91
CA ILE A 180 -7.43 -0.20 -3.79
C ILE A 180 -8.07 -0.40 -2.40
N ALA A 181 -8.12 -1.62 -1.88
CA ALA A 181 -8.66 -1.89 -0.56
C ALA A 181 -7.87 -1.16 0.54
N VAL A 182 -6.52 -1.22 0.48
CA VAL A 182 -5.66 -0.44 1.38
C VAL A 182 -5.95 1.05 1.28
N ALA A 183 -5.98 1.58 0.06
CA ALA A 183 -6.27 2.99 -0.20
C ALA A 183 -7.60 3.43 0.43
N TRP A 184 -8.65 2.63 0.21
CA TRP A 184 -9.98 2.91 0.71
C TRP A 184 -10.05 2.90 2.25
N MET A 185 -9.48 1.87 2.88
CA MET A 185 -9.50 1.71 4.33
C MET A 185 -8.68 2.79 5.03
N GLU A 186 -7.47 3.08 4.54
CA GLU A 186 -6.60 4.09 5.12
C GLU A 186 -7.10 5.53 4.87
N ALA A 187 -7.73 5.80 3.72
CA ALA A 187 -8.41 7.08 3.49
C ALA A 187 -9.60 7.29 4.44
N GLY A 188 -10.38 6.23 4.69
CA GLY A 188 -11.43 6.23 5.70
C GLY A 188 -10.88 6.54 7.09
N ARG A 189 -9.78 5.86 7.48
CA ARG A 189 -9.09 6.08 8.76
C ARG A 189 -8.56 7.51 8.89
N PHE A 190 -7.92 8.04 7.85
CA PHE A 190 -7.45 9.43 7.80
C PHE A 190 -8.59 10.42 8.08
N ARG A 191 -9.73 10.26 7.41
CA ARG A 191 -10.90 11.15 7.60
C ARG A 191 -11.42 11.13 9.03
N VAL A 192 -11.40 9.97 9.69
CA VAL A 192 -11.82 9.83 11.09
C VAL A 192 -10.80 10.52 12.01
N LEU A 193 -9.52 10.23 11.87
CA LEU A 193 -8.45 10.78 12.72
C LEU A 193 -8.33 12.30 12.59
N ARG A 194 -8.53 12.84 11.39
CA ARG A 194 -8.49 14.30 11.14
C ARG A 194 -9.60 15.06 11.87
N ARG A 195 -10.77 14.43 12.12
CA ARG A 195 -11.91 15.06 12.81
C ARG A 195 -11.81 15.02 14.34
N VAL A 196 -10.92 14.20 14.88
CA VAL A 196 -10.71 14.05 16.33
C VAL A 196 -9.70 15.06 16.87
N ARG A 197 -8.93 15.68 15.97
CA ARG A 197 -8.08 16.85 16.24
C ARG A 197 -8.89 18.12 16.07
#